data_AF-A0A7K2J509-F1
#
_entry.id   AF-A0A7K2J509-F1
#
_cell.length_a   1.000
_cell.length_b   1.000
_cell.length_c   1.000
_cell.angle_alpha   90.00
_cell.angle_beta   90.00
_cell.angle_gamma   90.00
#
_symmetry.space_group_name_H-M   'P 1'
#
loop_
_entity.id
_entity.type
_entity.pdbx_description
1 polymer ?
#
loop_
_entity_poly.entity_id
_entity_poly.type
_entity_poly.pdbx_seq_one_letter_code
_entity_poly.pdbx_strand_id
1 'polypeptide(L)'
;MHRSVGWKRMEQDGLARPQRERLPLYERTRRFRSYSSALVPGLIQTRGYTEAVLRAVQRRRVEVDDVAEAVAARMERQRLLREGDRRFSFLVEESVLRNGIGGADVLAGQLGHLLTLGSLPGVGLGVVPARADRSRMPVEGFWIFDAAQVNVELVSGYLTMTQPDEVAAYADTFAELEESAVHGEEARALIRAALESLG
;
A
#
# COMPACT_ATOMS: atom_id res chain seq x y z
N MET A 1 18.45 -0.24 14.89
CA MET A 1 17.53 -0.43 16.02
C MET A 1 16.16 -0.71 15.42
N HIS A 2 15.57 -1.87 15.69
CA HIS A 2 14.17 -2.10 15.33
C HIS A 2 13.27 -1.45 16.39
N ARG A 3 12.16 -0.87 15.97
CA ARG A 3 11.12 -0.38 16.86
C ARG A 3 9.81 -1.05 16.50
N SER A 4 9.27 -1.84 17.41
CA SER A 4 7.91 -2.35 17.31
C SER A 4 6.99 -1.55 18.22
N VAL A 5 5.79 -1.22 17.72
CA VAL A 5 4.74 -0.62 18.53
C VAL A 5 3.47 -1.44 18.34
N GLY A 6 2.90 -1.92 19.44
CA GLY A 6 1.62 -2.64 19.39
C GLY A 6 0.49 -1.73 18.94
N TRP A 7 -0.44 -2.26 18.15
CA TRP A 7 -1.54 -1.48 17.58
C TRP A 7 -2.38 -0.75 18.62
N LYS A 8 -2.67 -1.44 19.74
CA LYS A 8 -3.40 -0.84 20.88
C LYS A 8 -2.77 0.47 21.35
N ARG A 9 -1.44 0.55 21.41
CA ARG A 9 -0.74 1.76 21.85
C ARG A 9 -0.73 2.83 20.76
N MET A 10 -0.58 2.44 19.50
CA MET A 10 -0.49 3.40 18.40
C MET A 10 -1.84 4.05 18.08
N GLU A 11 -2.93 3.31 18.20
CA GLU A 11 -4.28 3.73 17.81
C GLU A 11 -5.20 3.95 19.03
N GLN A 12 -4.64 4.05 20.25
CA GLN A 12 -5.40 4.28 21.49
C GLN A 12 -6.27 5.54 21.42
N ASP A 13 -5.79 6.58 20.73
CA ASP A 13 -6.42 7.89 20.62
C ASP A 13 -7.16 8.06 19.28
N GLY A 14 -7.41 6.96 18.55
CA GLY A 14 -8.02 6.96 17.21
C GLY A 14 -7.04 6.71 16.06
N LEU A 15 -7.58 6.70 14.85
CA LEU A 15 -6.87 6.38 13.61
C LEU A 15 -6.24 7.62 12.94
N ALA A 16 -6.79 8.82 13.19
CA ALA A 16 -6.41 10.01 12.46
C ALA A 16 -4.98 10.48 12.80
N ARG A 17 -4.61 10.42 14.08
CA ARG A 17 -3.27 10.81 14.54
C ARG A 17 -2.16 9.96 13.86
N PRO A 18 -2.19 8.61 13.89
CA PRO A 18 -1.22 7.79 13.16
C PRO A 18 -1.18 8.05 11.64
N GLN A 19 -2.29 8.46 11.03
CA GLN A 19 -2.28 8.86 9.61
C GLN A 19 -1.53 10.19 9.41
N ARG A 20 -1.75 11.19 10.27
CA ARG A 20 -1.06 12.48 10.19
C ARG A 20 0.45 12.35 10.45
N GLU A 21 0.83 11.61 11.48
CA GLU A 21 2.25 11.46 11.89
C GLU A 21 3.12 10.75 10.84
N ARG A 22 2.52 10.06 9.86
CA ARG A 22 3.23 9.46 8.73
C ARG A 22 3.70 10.48 7.69
N LEU A 23 3.00 11.61 7.52
CA LEU A 23 3.26 12.55 6.41
C LEU A 23 4.72 13.02 6.32
N PRO A 24 5.41 13.44 7.42
CA PRO A 24 6.80 13.87 7.34
C PRO A 24 7.79 12.81 6.83
N LEU A 25 7.47 11.52 6.98
CA LEU A 25 8.26 10.43 6.39
C LEU A 25 8.10 10.39 4.88
N TYR A 26 6.88 10.44 4.39
CA TYR A 26 6.63 10.47 2.95
C TYR A 26 7.19 11.75 2.30
N GLU A 27 7.11 12.90 2.97
CA GLU A 27 7.63 14.17 2.45
C GLU A 27 9.15 14.20 2.29
N ARG A 28 9.91 13.47 3.10
CA ARG A 28 11.38 13.38 2.94
C ARG A 28 11.81 12.27 1.98
N THR A 29 10.94 11.31 1.68
CA THR A 29 11.28 10.14 0.85
C THR A 29 11.34 10.46 -0.64
N ARG A 30 12.45 10.09 -1.30
CA ARG A 30 12.64 10.29 -2.75
C ARG A 30 12.30 9.05 -3.55
N ARG A 31 12.63 7.87 -3.04
CA ARG A 31 12.30 6.57 -3.62
C ARG A 31 11.48 5.77 -2.64
N PHE A 32 10.19 5.66 -2.92
CA PHE A 32 9.26 4.83 -2.18
C PHE A 32 9.01 3.52 -2.93
N ARG A 33 9.04 2.40 -2.21
CA ARG A 33 8.66 1.09 -2.75
C ARG A 33 7.65 0.44 -1.81
N SER A 34 6.67 -0.27 -2.35
CA SER A 34 5.78 -1.08 -1.52
C SER A 34 5.38 -2.37 -2.21
N TYR A 35 5.40 -3.45 -1.46
CA TYR A 35 4.80 -4.71 -1.85
C TYR A 35 3.53 -4.94 -1.03
N SER A 36 2.47 -5.44 -1.66
CA SER A 36 1.19 -5.65 -0.99
C SER A 36 0.52 -6.94 -1.46
N SER A 37 0.35 -7.86 -0.51
CA SER A 37 -0.28 -9.17 -0.71
C SER A 37 -1.74 -9.26 -0.29
N ALA A 38 -2.28 -8.23 0.39
CA ALA A 38 -3.63 -8.27 0.96
C ALA A 38 -4.53 -7.08 0.58
N LEU A 39 -3.99 -5.88 0.40
CA LEU A 39 -4.77 -4.67 0.18
C LEU A 39 -4.04 -3.73 -0.77
N VAL A 40 -4.78 -2.92 -1.53
CA VAL A 40 -4.18 -1.87 -2.35
C VAL A 40 -3.38 -0.91 -1.45
N PRO A 41 -2.12 -0.54 -1.79
CA PRO A 41 -1.31 0.39 -1.00
C PRO A 41 -2.00 1.73 -0.75
N GLY A 42 -1.96 2.23 0.49
CA GLY A 42 -2.73 3.42 0.91
C GLY A 42 -2.50 4.71 0.12
N LEU A 43 -1.34 4.87 -0.53
CA LEU A 43 -1.05 6.04 -1.38
C LEU A 43 -1.84 6.02 -2.69
N ILE A 44 -2.28 4.86 -3.15
CA ILE A 44 -2.98 4.68 -4.43
C ILE A 44 -4.42 4.18 -4.23
N GLN A 45 -4.97 4.37 -3.02
CA GLN A 45 -6.37 4.09 -2.72
C GLN A 45 -7.27 5.27 -3.10
N THR A 46 -8.48 5.01 -3.56
CA THR A 46 -9.52 6.03 -3.65
C THR A 46 -10.03 6.40 -2.26
N ARG A 47 -10.77 7.50 -2.15
CA ARG A 47 -11.45 7.90 -0.90
C ARG A 47 -12.37 6.78 -0.39
N GLY A 48 -13.21 6.21 -1.27
CA GLY A 48 -14.14 5.14 -0.90
C GLY A 48 -13.44 3.87 -0.40
N TYR A 49 -12.39 3.44 -1.10
CA TYR A 49 -11.59 2.28 -0.67
C TYR A 49 -10.87 2.55 0.65
N THR A 50 -10.31 3.75 0.81
CA THR A 50 -9.65 4.18 2.05
C THR A 50 -10.60 4.15 3.24
N GLU A 51 -11.82 4.67 3.07
CA GLU A 51 -12.84 4.64 4.11
C GLU A 51 -13.22 3.20 4.47
N ALA A 52 -13.46 2.33 3.48
CA ALA A 52 -13.78 0.92 3.73
C ALA A 52 -12.67 0.20 4.51
N VAL A 53 -11.39 0.42 4.17
CA VAL A 53 -10.24 -0.12 4.89
C VAL A 53 -10.20 0.42 6.32
N LEU A 54 -10.31 1.74 6.52
CA LEU A 54 -10.20 2.35 7.84
C LEU A 54 -11.37 1.96 8.75
N ARG A 55 -12.59 1.82 8.21
CA ARG A 55 -13.75 1.26 8.94
C ARG A 55 -13.51 -0.18 9.36
N ALA A 56 -12.87 -1.00 8.52
CA ALA A 56 -12.51 -2.36 8.89
C ALA A 56 -11.46 -2.42 10.00
N VAL A 57 -10.45 -1.54 9.98
CA VAL A 57 -9.46 -1.41 11.06
C VAL A 57 -10.14 -0.95 12.36
N GLN A 58 -10.99 0.07 12.28
CA GLN A 58 -11.75 0.59 13.43
C GLN A 58 -12.52 -0.53 14.12
N ARG A 59 -13.42 -1.20 13.40
CA ARG A 59 -14.24 -2.31 13.93
C ARG A 59 -13.40 -3.43 14.55
N ARG A 60 -12.17 -3.62 14.09
CA ARG A 60 -11.28 -4.67 14.59
C ARG A 60 -10.66 -4.32 15.94
N ARG A 61 -10.31 -3.04 16.19
CA ARG A 61 -9.41 -2.71 17.30
C ARG A 61 -9.39 -1.26 17.79
N VAL A 62 -10.28 -0.37 17.33
CA VAL A 62 -10.30 1.05 17.74
C VAL A 62 -11.72 1.48 18.08
N GLU A 63 -11.91 1.96 19.31
CA GLU A 63 -13.21 2.42 19.81
C GLU A 63 -13.58 3.82 19.32
N VAL A 64 -12.58 4.69 19.13
CA VAL A 64 -12.78 6.08 18.68
C VAL A 64 -13.27 6.11 17.23
N ASP A 65 -14.28 6.94 16.95
CA ASP A 65 -14.73 7.22 15.59
C ASP A 65 -14.19 8.55 15.05
N ASP A 66 -12.99 8.47 14.48
CA ASP A 66 -12.31 9.54 13.75
C ASP A 66 -11.94 9.11 12.32
N VAL A 67 -12.73 8.20 11.73
CA VAL A 67 -12.44 7.63 10.40
C VAL A 67 -12.44 8.71 9.33
N ALA A 68 -13.35 9.68 9.39
CA ALA A 68 -13.42 10.76 8.41
C ALA A 68 -12.12 11.59 8.38
N GLU A 69 -11.57 11.91 9.55
CA GLU A 69 -10.31 12.62 9.73
C GLU A 69 -9.12 11.75 9.29
N ALA A 70 -9.15 10.45 9.58
CA ALA A 70 -8.13 9.50 9.14
C ALA A 70 -8.11 9.33 7.61
N VAL A 71 -9.29 9.31 6.98
CA VAL A 71 -9.44 9.32 5.51
C VAL A 71 -8.84 10.60 4.95
N ALA A 72 -9.22 11.76 5.48
CA ALA A 72 -8.69 13.06 5.03
C ALA A 72 -7.16 13.11 5.12
N ALA A 73 -6.59 12.67 6.25
CA ALA A 73 -5.14 12.62 6.44
C ALA A 73 -4.43 11.66 5.46
N ARG A 74 -5.03 10.51 5.11
CA ARG A 74 -4.47 9.61 4.10
C ARG A 74 -4.56 10.19 2.69
N MET A 75 -5.68 10.83 2.34
CA MET A 75 -5.88 11.50 1.05
C MET A 75 -4.88 12.64 0.86
N GLU A 76 -4.62 13.43 1.90
CA GLU A 76 -3.63 14.51 1.87
C GLU A 76 -2.24 13.99 1.43
N ARG A 77 -1.80 12.82 1.93
CA ARG A 77 -0.51 12.24 1.53
C ARG A 77 -0.41 11.91 0.04
N GLN A 78 -1.53 11.73 -0.67
CA GLN A 78 -1.50 11.36 -2.09
C GLN A 78 -1.08 12.49 -3.02
N ARG A 79 -1.08 13.75 -2.56
CA ARG A 79 -0.52 14.87 -3.35
C ARG A 79 0.93 14.61 -3.74
N LEU A 80 1.67 13.87 -2.90
CA LEU A 80 3.08 13.52 -3.10
C LEU A 80 3.33 12.67 -4.34
N LEU A 81 2.32 11.97 -4.88
CA LEU A 81 2.44 11.22 -6.15
C LEU A 81 2.65 12.15 -7.36
N ARG A 82 2.36 13.45 -7.22
CA ARG A 82 2.44 14.45 -8.28
C ARG A 82 3.51 15.52 -8.03
N GLU A 83 4.20 15.47 -6.88
CA GLU A 83 5.08 16.54 -6.43
C GLU A 83 6.56 16.15 -6.46
N GLY A 84 7.36 17.06 -7.01
CA GLY A 84 8.82 17.00 -7.00
C GLY A 84 9.40 15.83 -7.79
N ASP A 85 10.70 15.63 -7.64
CA ASP A 85 11.39 14.47 -8.20
C ASP A 85 11.33 13.32 -7.19
N ARG A 86 10.22 12.58 -7.23
CA ARG A 86 9.97 11.38 -6.40
C ARG A 86 9.61 10.20 -7.30
N ARG A 87 10.02 9.02 -6.89
CA ARG A 87 9.69 7.75 -7.56
C ARG A 87 8.95 6.85 -6.59
N PHE A 88 7.82 6.32 -7.05
CA PHE A 88 6.98 5.39 -6.31
C PHE A 88 6.85 4.11 -7.12
N SER A 89 7.26 2.98 -6.56
CA SER A 89 7.06 1.66 -7.17
C SER A 89 6.11 0.84 -6.28
N PHE A 90 4.99 0.44 -6.85
CA PHE A 90 3.98 -0.37 -6.19
C PHE A 90 3.95 -1.75 -6.83
N LEU A 91 4.13 -2.80 -6.03
CA LEU A 91 3.86 -4.18 -6.42
C LEU A 91 2.65 -4.68 -5.64
N VAL A 92 1.67 -5.23 -6.35
CA VAL A 92 0.49 -5.84 -5.75
C VAL A 92 0.33 -7.27 -6.26
N GLU A 93 -0.10 -8.17 -5.39
CA GLU A 93 -0.56 -9.50 -5.81
C GLU A 93 -1.85 -9.38 -6.63
N GLU A 94 -2.04 -10.20 -7.66
CA GLU A 94 -3.28 -10.19 -8.45
C GLU A 94 -4.52 -10.40 -7.58
N SER A 95 -4.41 -11.19 -6.50
CA SER A 95 -5.48 -11.40 -5.52
C SER A 95 -5.97 -10.09 -4.89
N VAL A 96 -5.10 -9.09 -4.71
CA VAL A 96 -5.47 -7.77 -4.19
C VAL A 96 -6.49 -7.07 -5.07
N LEU A 97 -6.46 -7.29 -6.39
CA LEU A 97 -7.40 -6.70 -7.33
C LEU A 97 -8.82 -7.28 -7.18
N ARG A 98 -8.96 -8.44 -6.51
CA ARG A 98 -10.22 -9.16 -6.34
C ARG A 98 -10.73 -9.15 -4.89
N ASN A 99 -9.96 -8.61 -3.95
CA ASN A 99 -10.36 -8.55 -2.55
C ASN A 99 -11.51 -7.54 -2.38
N GLY A 100 -12.68 -8.04 -1.98
CA GLY A 100 -13.96 -7.30 -1.91
C GLY A 100 -14.09 -6.26 -0.80
N ILE A 101 -13.10 -5.40 -0.62
CA ILE A 101 -13.13 -4.34 0.39
C ILE A 101 -14.07 -3.21 -0.03
N GLY A 102 -15.13 -2.99 0.76
CA GLY A 102 -16.11 -1.92 0.50
C GLY A 102 -17.20 -2.28 -0.50
N GLY A 103 -17.23 -3.50 -1.03
CA GLY A 103 -18.21 -3.94 -2.02
C GLY A 103 -17.81 -3.65 -3.48
N ALA A 104 -18.64 -4.11 -4.42
CA ALA A 104 -18.34 -4.09 -5.85
C ALA A 104 -18.12 -2.66 -6.39
N ASP A 105 -18.98 -1.70 -6.05
CA ASP A 105 -18.87 -0.31 -6.55
C ASP A 105 -17.58 0.37 -6.07
N VAL A 106 -17.21 0.15 -4.81
CA VAL A 106 -15.97 0.71 -4.23
C VAL A 106 -14.74 0.08 -4.89
N LEU A 107 -14.76 -1.24 -5.10
CA LEU A 107 -13.68 -1.93 -5.77
C LEU A 107 -13.58 -1.53 -7.25
N ALA A 108 -14.70 -1.37 -7.95
CA ALA A 108 -14.73 -0.89 -9.33
C ALA A 108 -14.10 0.51 -9.45
N GLY A 109 -14.49 1.45 -8.57
CA GLY A 109 -13.88 2.77 -8.50
C GLY A 109 -12.38 2.72 -8.19
N GLN A 110 -11.95 1.81 -7.31
CA GLN A 110 -10.55 1.57 -7.01
C GLN A 110 -9.76 1.05 -8.21
N LEU A 111 -10.24 0.02 -8.89
CA LEU A 111 -9.59 -0.56 -10.07
C LEU A 111 -9.52 0.44 -11.22
N GLY A 112 -10.60 1.19 -11.45
CA GLY A 112 -10.63 2.30 -12.41
C GLY A 112 -9.56 3.34 -12.09
N HIS A 113 -9.38 3.70 -10.81
CA HIS A 113 -8.31 4.61 -10.40
C HIS A 113 -6.91 4.03 -10.69
N LEU A 114 -6.65 2.75 -10.42
CA LEU A 114 -5.37 2.12 -10.72
C LEU A 114 -4.99 2.21 -12.21
N LEU A 115 -5.97 2.09 -13.12
CA LEU A 115 -5.76 2.24 -14.56
C LEU A 115 -5.33 3.67 -14.96
N THR A 116 -5.56 4.67 -14.11
CA THR A 116 -5.14 6.06 -14.37
C THR A 116 -3.72 6.36 -13.89
N LEU A 117 -3.15 5.56 -12.97
CA LEU A 117 -1.87 5.87 -12.32
C LEU A 117 -0.68 5.86 -13.27
N GLY A 118 -0.74 5.07 -14.35
CA GLY A 118 0.31 5.00 -15.36
C GLY A 118 0.57 6.32 -16.10
N SER A 119 -0.33 7.32 -15.99
CA SER A 119 -0.09 8.65 -16.55
C SER A 119 0.78 9.54 -15.66
N LEU A 120 1.08 9.12 -14.42
CA LEU A 120 1.92 9.87 -13.50
C LEU A 120 3.39 9.50 -13.72
N PRO A 121 4.26 10.45 -14.11
CA PRO A 121 5.62 10.16 -14.56
C PRO A 121 6.53 9.55 -13.47
N GLY A 122 6.17 9.70 -12.19
CA GLY A 122 6.90 9.18 -11.04
C GLY A 122 6.35 7.88 -10.46
N VAL A 123 5.31 7.28 -11.05
CA VAL A 123 4.57 6.16 -10.45
C VAL A 123 4.67 4.92 -11.34
N GLY A 124 5.21 3.84 -10.78
CA GLY A 124 5.18 2.50 -11.35
C GLY A 124 4.21 1.60 -10.59
N LEU A 125 3.39 0.85 -11.31
CA LEU A 125 2.55 -0.20 -10.76
C LEU A 125 2.89 -1.52 -11.48
N GLY A 126 3.26 -2.53 -10.70
CA GLY A 126 3.40 -3.92 -11.14
C GLY A 126 2.35 -4.78 -10.45
N VAL A 127 1.90 -5.81 -11.16
CA VAL A 127 0.99 -6.82 -10.64
C VAL A 127 1.71 -8.16 -10.71
N VAL A 128 1.80 -8.89 -9.60
CA VAL A 128 2.34 -10.25 -9.60
C VAL A 128 1.19 -11.21 -9.94
N PRO A 129 1.21 -11.89 -11.11
CA PRO A 129 0.12 -12.77 -11.52
C PRO A 129 -0.10 -13.92 -10.53
N ALA A 130 -1.34 -14.37 -10.41
CA ALA A 130 -1.72 -15.47 -9.49
C ALA A 130 -1.03 -16.80 -9.82
N ARG A 131 -0.64 -16.99 -11.08
CA ARG A 131 0.05 -18.20 -11.60
C ARG A 131 1.45 -17.91 -12.12
N ALA A 132 2.09 -16.84 -11.65
CA ALA A 132 3.50 -16.60 -11.94
C ALA A 132 4.34 -17.82 -11.53
N ASP A 133 5.30 -18.21 -12.36
CA ASP A 133 6.31 -19.20 -12.00
C ASP A 133 7.31 -18.54 -11.06
N ARG A 134 7.12 -18.74 -9.75
CA ARG A 134 7.89 -18.03 -8.72
C ARG A 134 9.02 -18.89 -8.20
N SER A 135 10.22 -18.33 -8.19
CA SER A 135 11.37 -18.86 -7.46
C SER A 135 11.27 -18.63 -5.95
N ARG A 136 10.36 -17.75 -5.49
CA ARG A 136 10.21 -17.31 -4.09
C ARG A 136 8.76 -17.22 -3.66
N MET A 137 8.52 -17.44 -2.36
CA MET A 137 7.18 -17.32 -1.78
C MET A 137 6.79 -15.85 -1.58
N PRO A 138 5.48 -15.51 -1.68
CA PRO A 138 4.99 -14.22 -1.22
C PRO A 138 5.26 -13.99 0.27
N VAL A 139 5.37 -12.73 0.68
CA VAL A 139 5.65 -12.29 2.05
C VAL A 139 4.56 -11.37 2.60
N GLU A 140 4.76 -10.83 3.80
CA GLU A 140 3.89 -9.79 4.35
C GLU A 140 3.98 -8.46 3.56
N GLY A 141 2.99 -7.58 3.73
CA GLY A 141 3.04 -6.25 3.14
C GLY A 141 4.10 -5.37 3.81
N PHE A 142 4.91 -4.69 3.00
CA PHE A 142 5.98 -3.81 3.47
C PHE A 142 6.12 -2.54 2.64
N TRP A 143 6.71 -1.51 3.26
CA TRP A 143 6.97 -0.20 2.64
C TRP A 143 8.41 0.22 2.90
N ILE A 144 9.16 0.48 1.83
CA ILE A 144 10.54 0.94 1.87
C ILE A 144 10.59 2.43 1.56
N PHE A 145 11.27 3.17 2.43
CA PHE A 145 11.51 4.60 2.34
C PHE A 145 13.00 4.82 2.11
N ASP A 146 13.36 5.05 0.84
CA ASP A 146 14.74 5.15 0.35
C ASP A 146 15.56 3.89 0.69
N ALA A 147 16.80 4.06 1.16
CA ALA A 147 17.63 3.03 1.77
C ALA A 147 17.71 3.20 3.30
N ALA A 148 16.77 3.94 3.89
CA ALA A 148 16.86 4.39 5.28
C ALA A 148 15.90 3.65 6.22
N GLN A 149 14.72 3.27 5.73
CA GLN A 149 13.68 2.72 6.60
C GLN A 149 12.77 1.74 5.86
N VAL A 150 12.40 0.66 6.54
CA VAL A 150 11.33 -0.25 6.14
C VAL A 150 10.27 -0.26 7.23
N ASN A 151 9.00 -0.29 6.81
CA ASN A 151 7.89 -0.52 7.72
C ASN A 151 7.12 -1.78 7.29
N VAL A 152 6.62 -2.52 8.28
CA VAL A 152 5.84 -3.74 8.10
C VAL A 152 4.61 -3.71 9.01
N GLU A 153 3.45 -4.07 8.46
CA GLU A 153 2.21 -4.21 9.22
C GLU A 153 2.01 -5.68 9.63
N LEU A 154 2.12 -5.94 10.93
CA LEU A 154 1.91 -7.26 11.51
C LEU A 154 0.52 -7.35 12.14
N VAL A 155 0.07 -8.56 12.49
CA VAL A 155 -1.21 -8.74 13.20
C VAL A 155 -1.21 -8.01 14.55
N SER A 156 -0.08 -8.05 15.27
CA SER A 156 0.04 -7.53 16.65
C SER A 156 0.58 -6.10 16.74
N GLY A 157 1.28 -5.60 15.71
CA GLY A 157 1.85 -4.26 15.74
C GLY A 157 2.39 -3.76 14.41
N TYR A 158 3.01 -2.59 14.49
CA TYR A 158 3.73 -1.95 13.40
C TYR A 158 5.23 -2.05 13.68
N LEU A 159 5.98 -2.62 12.74
CA LEU A 159 7.43 -2.76 12.84
C LEU A 159 8.10 -1.71 11.97
N THR A 160 9.05 -0.98 12.54
CA THR A 160 9.94 -0.06 11.83
C THR A 160 11.38 -0.55 11.96
N MET A 161 12.04 -0.74 10.82
CA MET A 161 13.41 -1.21 10.69
C MET A 161 14.25 -0.13 10.02
N THR A 162 15.46 0.08 10.53
CA THR A 162 16.40 1.10 10.02
C THR A 162 17.85 0.58 9.99
N GLN A 163 18.09 -0.70 10.28
CA GLN A 163 19.42 -1.26 10.09
C GLN A 163 19.69 -1.45 8.58
N PRO A 164 20.87 -1.02 8.08
CA PRO A 164 21.14 -1.06 6.65
C PRO A 164 21.02 -2.45 6.02
N ASP A 165 21.44 -3.50 6.71
CA ASP A 165 21.34 -4.90 6.29
C ASP A 165 19.87 -5.37 6.22
N GLU A 166 19.04 -5.02 7.21
CA GLU A 166 17.60 -5.29 7.19
C GLU A 166 16.91 -4.56 6.02
N VAL A 167 17.23 -3.27 5.82
CA VAL A 167 16.65 -2.49 4.73
C VAL A 167 17.09 -3.04 3.36
N ALA A 168 18.34 -3.48 3.24
CA ALA A 168 18.86 -4.14 2.05
C ALA A 168 18.13 -5.45 1.76
N ALA A 169 17.90 -6.31 2.77
CA ALA A 169 17.19 -7.57 2.60
C ALA A 169 15.76 -7.38 2.04
N TYR A 170 15.02 -6.38 2.52
CA TYR A 170 13.70 -6.03 1.96
C TYR A 170 13.81 -5.42 0.55
N ALA A 171 14.86 -4.66 0.25
CA ALA A 171 15.10 -4.13 -1.08
C ALA A 171 15.39 -5.26 -2.10
N ASP A 172 16.18 -6.25 -1.70
CA ASP A 172 16.49 -7.44 -2.50
C ASP A 172 15.22 -8.27 -2.71
N THR A 173 14.44 -8.50 -1.65
CA THR A 173 13.14 -9.19 -1.74
C THR A 173 12.17 -8.45 -2.67
N PHE A 174 12.13 -7.12 -2.62
CA PHE A 174 11.32 -6.34 -3.54
C PHE A 174 11.75 -6.55 -5.01
N ALA A 175 13.06 -6.57 -5.28
CA ALA A 175 13.58 -6.81 -6.63
C ALA A 175 13.25 -8.22 -7.13
N GLU A 176 13.40 -9.25 -6.28
CA GLU A 176 13.02 -10.63 -6.61
C GLU A 176 11.51 -10.74 -6.93
N LEU A 177 10.65 -10.04 -6.17
CA LEU A 177 9.21 -10.01 -6.43
C LEU A 177 8.88 -9.24 -7.72
N GLU A 178 9.65 -8.21 -8.05
CA GLU A 178 9.52 -7.43 -9.28
C GLU A 178 9.81 -8.28 -10.52
N GLU A 179 10.75 -9.23 -10.45
CA GLU A 179 11.02 -10.18 -11.55
C GLU A 179 9.82 -11.07 -11.89
N SER A 180 8.93 -11.31 -10.93
CA SER A 180 7.69 -12.08 -11.13
C SER A 180 6.50 -11.19 -11.52
N ALA A 181 6.66 -9.87 -11.53
CA ALA A 181 5.59 -8.92 -11.79
C ALA A 181 5.47 -8.58 -13.28
N VAL A 182 4.24 -8.36 -13.73
CA VAL A 182 3.95 -7.76 -15.02
C VAL A 182 3.65 -6.27 -14.85
N HIS A 183 3.96 -5.49 -15.89
CA HIS A 183 3.80 -4.03 -15.91
C HIS A 183 3.08 -3.58 -17.19
N GLY A 184 2.77 -2.27 -17.29
CA GLY A 184 2.21 -1.69 -18.50
C GLY A 184 0.86 -2.33 -18.89
N GLU A 185 0.72 -2.70 -20.17
CA GLU A 185 -0.53 -3.25 -20.70
C GLU A 185 -0.91 -4.61 -20.10
N GLU A 186 0.05 -5.45 -19.72
CA GLU A 186 -0.25 -6.74 -19.08
C GLU A 186 -0.85 -6.55 -17.69
N ALA A 187 -0.27 -5.65 -16.88
CA ALA A 187 -0.85 -5.27 -15.59
C ALA A 187 -2.24 -4.64 -15.76
N ARG A 188 -2.42 -3.78 -16.78
CA ARG A 188 -3.73 -3.15 -17.10
C ARG A 188 -4.77 -4.18 -17.55
N ALA A 189 -4.36 -5.24 -18.25
CA ALA A 189 -5.24 -6.33 -18.63
C ALA A 189 -5.75 -7.10 -17.39
N LEU A 190 -4.88 -7.39 -16.42
CA LEU A 190 -5.28 -8.02 -15.16
C LEU A 190 -6.25 -7.13 -14.35
N ILE A 191 -6.00 -5.82 -14.30
CA ILE A 191 -6.90 -4.87 -13.63
C ILE A 191 -8.26 -4.80 -14.33
N ARG A 192 -8.30 -4.78 -15.67
CA ARG A 192 -9.55 -4.81 -16.44
C ARG A 192 -10.31 -6.12 -16.24
N ALA A 193 -9.62 -7.25 -16.27
CA ALA A 193 -10.24 -8.56 -16.00
C ALA A 193 -10.81 -8.66 -14.57
N ALA A 194 -10.17 -8.02 -13.58
CA ALA A 194 -10.73 -7.89 -12.25
C ALA A 194 -11.99 -7.02 -12.23
N LEU A 195 -11.97 -5.90 -12.95
CA LEU A 195 -13.12 -4.98 -13.06
C LEU A 195 -14.32 -5.65 -13.75
N GLU A 196 -14.11 -6.33 -14.87
CA GLU A 196 -15.13 -7.08 -15.61
C GLU A 196 -15.74 -8.21 -14.79
N SER A 197 -14.98 -8.78 -13.84
CA SER A 197 -15.51 -9.85 -12.96
C SER A 197 -16.51 -9.36 -11.91
N LEU A 198 -16.73 -8.05 -11.77
CA LEU A 198 -17.67 -7.48 -10.81
C LEU A 198 -19.12 -7.41 -11.31
N GLY A 199 -19.36 -7.59 -12.61
CA GLY A 199 -20.69 -7.49 -13.23
C GLY A 199 -20.66 -6.79 -14.58
#